data_AF-A0A5K1DW53-F1
#
_entry.id   AF-A0A5K1DW53-F1
#
_cell.length_a   1.000
_cell.length_b   1.000
_cell.length_c   1.000
_cell.angle_alpha   90.00
_cell.angle_beta   90.00
_cell.angle_gamma   90.00
#
_symmetry.space_group_name_H-M   'P 1'
#
loop_
_entity.id
_entity.type
_entity.pdbx_description
1 polymer ?
#
loop_
_entity_poly.entity_id
_entity_poly.type
_entity_poly.pdbx_seq_one_letter_code
_entity_poly.pdbx_strand_id
1 'polypeptide(L)' 'TNLILGDYHPVHLHGYHFYVVGQGHGNFDPEKDPLKYNLVDPPEENTVGVPFSGWSALRFRADNP' A
#
# COMPACT_ATOMS: atom_id res chain seq x y z
N THR A 1 7.17 -13.26 -25.86
CA THR A 1 7.87 -12.76 -24.66
C THR A 1 6.84 -12.12 -23.76
N ASN A 2 6.51 -12.74 -22.63
CA ASN A 2 5.65 -12.09 -21.64
C ASN A 2 6.48 -10.98 -20.99
N LEU A 3 6.28 -9.75 -21.46
CA LEU A 3 6.70 -8.57 -20.71
C LEU A 3 5.81 -8.57 -19.47
N ILE A 4 6.38 -8.85 -18.30
CA ILE A 4 5.75 -8.53 -17.01
C ILE A 4 5.77 -6.99 -16.91
N LEU A 5 4.92 -6.30 -17.67
CA LEU A 5 4.57 -4.93 -17.39
C LEU A 5 3.67 -5.00 -16.16
N GLY A 6 4.01 -4.28 -15.08
CA GLY A 6 3.08 -4.12 -13.96
C GLY A 6 1.79 -3.45 -14.43
N ASP A 7 0.78 -3.38 -13.57
CA ASP A 7 -0.44 -2.62 -13.85
C ASP A 7 -0.82 -1.83 -12.59
N TYR A 8 -1.74 -0.88 -12.74
CA TYR A 8 -2.33 -0.17 -11.61
C TYR A 8 -3.52 -0.98 -11.06
N HIS A 9 -3.50 -1.26 -9.77
CA HIS A 9 -4.56 -2.07 -9.14
C HIS A 9 -5.19 -1.32 -7.96
N PRO A 10 -6.50 -0.99 -8.01
CA PRO A 10 -7.22 -0.54 -6.83
C PRO A 10 -7.49 -1.73 -5.90
N VAL A 11 -7.07 -1.63 -4.64
CA VAL A 11 -7.29 -2.63 -3.60
C VAL A 11 -8.27 -2.06 -2.59
N HIS A 12 -9.44 -2.68 -2.47
CA HIS A 12 -10.49 -2.34 -1.51
C HIS A 12 -10.54 -3.39 -0.39
N LEU A 13 -10.68 -2.95 0.87
CA LEU A 13 -10.83 -3.83 2.02
C LEU A 13 -12.19 -3.62 2.68
N HIS A 14 -13.03 -4.65 2.66
CA HIS A 14 -14.31 -4.61 3.35
C HIS A 14 -14.13 -4.65 4.87
N GLY A 15 -15.02 -3.95 5.58
CA GLY A 15 -15.09 -4.00 7.05
C GLY A 15 -14.03 -3.17 7.77
N TYR A 16 -13.13 -2.50 7.05
CA TYR A 16 -12.05 -1.71 7.61
C TYR A 16 -11.78 -0.45 6.79
N HIS A 17 -11.38 0.61 7.47
CA HIS A 17 -10.49 1.62 6.90
C HIS A 17 -9.05 1.29 7.29
N PHE A 18 -8.10 1.80 6.54
CA PHE A 18 -6.68 1.58 6.75
C PHE A 18 -5.89 2.87 6.50
N TYR A 19 -4.73 2.97 7.12
CA TYR A 19 -3.77 4.05 6.87
C TYR A 19 -2.80 3.64 5.77
N VAL A 20 -2.69 4.44 4.71
CA VAL A 20 -1.65 4.26 3.68
C VAL A 20 -0.36 4.91 4.19
N VAL A 21 0.54 4.09 4.75
CA VAL A 21 1.76 4.59 5.41
C VAL A 21 2.92 4.78 4.45
N GLY A 22 2.86 4.24 3.24
CA GLY A 22 3.88 4.45 2.21
C GLY A 22 3.49 3.89 0.86
N GLN A 23 4.08 4.45 -0.20
CA GLN A 23 3.97 3.96 -1.57
C GLN A 23 5.31 4.15 -2.29
N GLY A 24 5.57 3.32 -3.29
CA GLY A 24 6.79 3.40 -4.09
C GLY A 24 6.69 2.67 -5.42
N HIS A 25 7.71 2.84 -6.24
CA HIS A 25 7.88 2.11 -7.50
C HIS A 25 9.00 1.08 -7.34
N GLY A 26 8.98 0.03 -8.16
CA GLY A 26 9.88 -1.11 -8.07
C GLY A 26 9.50 -2.07 -6.94
N ASN A 27 10.44 -2.95 -6.59
CA ASN A 27 10.24 -3.92 -5.52
C ASN A 27 10.39 -3.25 -4.16
N PHE A 28 9.46 -3.53 -3.25
CA PHE A 28 9.53 -3.09 -1.86
C PHE A 28 10.80 -3.63 -1.18
N ASP A 29 11.56 -2.73 -0.55
CA ASP A 29 12.73 -3.07 0.25
C ASP A 29 12.35 -3.09 1.76
N PRO A 30 12.25 -4.28 2.40
CA PRO A 30 11.78 -4.38 3.78
C PRO A 30 12.75 -3.75 4.80
N GLU A 31 14.00 -3.48 4.43
CA GLU A 31 14.97 -2.83 5.31
C GLU A 31 14.96 -1.30 5.17
N LYS A 32 14.65 -0.80 3.97
CA LYS A 32 14.77 0.65 3.66
C LYS A 32 13.45 1.40 3.60
N ASP A 33 12.42 0.81 3.01
CA ASP A 33 11.18 1.54 2.76
C ASP A 33 10.33 1.79 4.02
N PRO A 34 10.28 0.88 5.03
CA PRO A 34 9.64 1.18 6.30
C PRO A 34 10.18 2.41 7.02
N LEU A 35 11.45 2.77 6.79
CA LEU A 35 12.08 3.97 7.39
C LEU A 35 11.49 5.27 6.85
N LYS A 36 10.78 5.22 5.72
CA LYS A 36 10.15 6.37 5.07
C LYS A 36 8.64 6.45 5.32
N TYR A 37 8.08 5.54 6.12
CA TYR A 37 6.64 5.52 6.37
C TYR A 37 6.17 6.84 7.00
N ASN A 38 5.05 7.36 6.50
CA ASN A 38 4.32 8.38 7.23
C ASN A 38 3.59 7.71 8.41
N LEU A 39 4.11 7.92 9.61
CA LEU A 39 3.54 7.42 10.86
C LEU A 39 2.96 8.54 11.75
N VAL A 40 2.83 9.75 11.20
CA VAL A 40 2.32 10.94 11.92
C VAL A 40 0.90 11.24 11.49
N ASP A 41 0.67 11.39 10.19
CA ASP A 41 -0.62 11.77 9.60
C ASP A 41 -0.90 11.07 8.25
N PRO A 42 -0.78 9.73 8.17
CA PRO A 42 -1.09 9.01 6.94
C PRO A 42 -2.57 9.15 6.56
N PRO A 43 -2.91 9.18 5.25
CA PRO A 43 -4.30 9.18 4.82
C PRO A 43 -5.01 7.88 5.22
N GLU A 44 -6.23 8.02 5.72
CA GLU A 44 -7.12 6.92 6.08
C GLU A 44 -8.11 6.68 4.95
N GLU A 45 -8.06 5.49 4.35
CA GLU A 45 -8.82 5.14 3.15
C GLU A 45 -9.44 3.74 3.31
N ASN A 46 -10.40 3.38 2.45
CA ASN A 46 -10.87 1.99 2.30
C ASN A 46 -10.49 1.38 0.95
N THR A 47 -9.96 2.19 0.04
CA THR A 47 -9.47 1.77 -1.28
C THR A 47 -8.17 2.49 -1.58
N VAL A 48 -7.13 1.77 -1.99
CA VAL A 48 -5.84 2.35 -2.38
C VAL A 48 -5.44 1.90 -3.77
N GLY A 49 -4.84 2.79 -4.54
CA GLY A 49 -4.13 2.40 -5.76
C GLY A 49 -2.78 1.80 -5.46
N VAL A 50 -2.46 0.62 -6.00
CA VAL A 50 -1.08 0.15 -6.10
C VAL A 50 -0.47 0.75 -7.37
N PRO A 51 0.61 1.55 -7.28
CA PRO A 51 1.23 2.15 -8.46
C PRO A 51 1.70 1.10 -9.47
N PHE A 52 1.72 1.47 -10.75
CA PHE A 52 2.26 0.64 -11.83
C PHE A 52 3.66 0.15 -11.48
N SER A 53 3.88 -1.16 -11.49
CA SER A 53 5.15 -1.78 -11.11
C SER A 53 5.69 -1.27 -9.77
N GLY A 54 4.81 -1.08 -8.79
CA GLY A 54 5.13 -0.51 -7.49
C GLY A 54 4.46 -1.23 -6.32
N TRP A 55 4.43 -0.55 -5.18
CA TRP A 55 3.89 -1.08 -3.93
C TRP A 55 3.16 0.00 -3.13
N SER A 56 2.23 -0.44 -2.29
CA SER A 56 1.55 0.37 -1.27
C SER A 56 1.59 -0.39 0.05
N ALA A 57 1.96 0.29 1.14
CA ALA A 57 2.00 -0.27 2.49
C ALA A 57 0.82 0.27 3.32
N LEU A 58 0.03 -0.65 3.87
CA LEU A 58 -1.17 -0.34 4.65
C LEU A 58 -0.99 -0.76 6.11
N ARG A 59 -1.53 0.00 7.05
CA ARG A 59 -1.70 -0.40 8.45
C ARG A 59 -3.15 -0.23 8.87
N PHE A 60 -3.70 -1.25 9.49
CA PHE A 60 -5.02 -1.22 10.10
C PHE A 60 -5.02 -2.15 11.31
N ARG A 61 -5.99 -1.96 12.20
CA ARG A 61 -6.25 -2.88 13.29
C ARG A 61 -7.35 -3.83 12.86
N ALA A 62 -7.11 -5.13 12.98
CA ALA A 62 -8.14 -6.14 12.74
C ALA A 62 -9.01 -6.30 14.00
N ASP A 63 -9.96 -5.38 14.19
CA ASP A 63 -10.89 -5.32 15.32
C ASP A 63 -12.37 -5.44 14.94
N ASN A 64 -12.67 -5.86 13.70
CA ASN A 64 -14.01 -6.18 13.23
C ASN A 64 -14.20 -7.72 13.16
N PRO A 65 -14.99 -8.33 14.07
CA PRO A 65 -15.19 -9.78 14.20
C PRO A 65 -15.87 -10.46 13.00
#